data_AF-A0A3N9UTX5-F1
#
_entry.id   AF-A0A3N9UTX5-F1
#
_cell.length_a   1.000
_cell.length_b   1.000
_cell.length_c   1.000
_cell.angle_alpha   90.00
_cell.angle_beta   90.00
_cell.angle_gamma   90.00
#
_symmetry.space_group_name_H-M   'P 1'
#
loop_
_entity.id
_entity.type
_entity.pdbx_description
1 polymer ?
#
loop_
_entity_poly.entity_id
_entity_poly.type
_entity_poly.pdbx_seq_one_letter_code
_entity_poly.pdbx_strand_id
1 'polypeptide(L)'
;MKQKYLTTNQGVPVTDNQNSVTVGERGPVLLQDVHLIEKLAHFDRERIPERVVHARGAGAHGYFQVCKSMAKYTCAKFLQNPEEKTPVFVRFSTVVGSSGSADTFRDPRGFAVKFYTEDGNYDLVGNDLPVFFIRDAIKFPDMVHAFKPAPDTNIPVSSSANSRFWDFISLTPESTHMITWLFSDRGTVKSYRKIEGFGVNTYIWTNKEGKSVYIKYHWKPKAGVETIDRHEAARLAGVDPDVATRDLYDTIARKEGVEYELKVQIMEIEDELKQTFDPLDATKTWPEDKFPLMVVGKMVLDRNPENYFAEVEQAAFCPASIVPGVEFSADKLLQGRSFSYADTQRYRLGPNYLQLPINRAKAFVCNNQQNGPMQLDPGKGTVNFEPSTLESGAPKEAPDVPAFRQRLDGEVTRREISLTNDFEQAGERYRTLDKVDRDHLVDNIVDSLGKANKEIQQRMVANLTKADAQFGKRVAEGLKL
;
A
#
# COMPACT_ATOMS: atom_id res chain seq x y z
N MET A 1 18.45 25.03 -29.79
CA MET A 1 17.42 24.89 -28.73
C MET A 1 16.41 26.01 -28.92
N LYS A 2 15.10 25.76 -28.81
CA LYS A 2 14.11 26.84 -28.79
C LYS A 2 14.38 27.73 -27.57
N GLN A 3 14.38 29.05 -27.76
CA GLN A 3 14.49 30.03 -26.66
C GLN A 3 13.38 29.76 -25.65
N LYS A 4 13.73 29.59 -24.36
CA LYS A 4 12.77 29.28 -23.28
C LYS A 4 12.35 30.56 -22.57
N TYR A 5 11.38 31.28 -23.12
CA TYR A 5 10.73 32.40 -22.43
C TYR A 5 9.71 31.88 -21.42
N LEU A 6 9.46 32.65 -20.35
CA LEU A 6 8.29 32.42 -19.49
C LEU A 6 7.02 32.68 -20.30
N THR A 7 6.01 31.83 -20.14
CA THR A 7 4.72 31.98 -20.81
C THR A 7 3.55 31.76 -19.85
N THR A 8 2.36 32.23 -20.21
CA THR A 8 1.09 31.76 -19.62
C THR A 8 0.79 30.32 -20.07
N ASN A 9 -0.26 29.69 -19.55
CA ASN A 9 -0.65 28.34 -19.96
C ASN A 9 -1.23 28.27 -21.38
N GLN A 10 -1.64 29.41 -21.98
CA GLN A 10 -1.99 29.51 -23.40
C GLN A 10 -0.78 29.84 -24.29
N GLY A 11 0.43 29.88 -23.72
CA GLY A 11 1.68 30.06 -24.46
C GLY A 11 2.05 31.51 -24.78
N VAL A 12 1.37 32.50 -24.17
CA VAL A 12 1.69 33.92 -24.37
C VAL A 12 2.97 34.28 -23.62
N PRO A 13 4.00 34.89 -24.25
CA PRO A 13 5.20 35.33 -23.55
C PRO A 13 4.91 36.33 -22.43
N VAL A 14 5.48 36.09 -21.25
CA VAL A 14 5.37 36.97 -20.08
C VAL A 14 6.58 37.90 -20.06
N THR A 15 6.33 39.21 -20.16
CA THR A 15 7.36 40.25 -20.20
C THR A 15 7.74 40.76 -18.80
N ASP A 16 6.81 40.73 -17.85
CA ASP A 16 7.04 41.06 -16.43
C ASP A 16 6.30 40.05 -15.55
N ASN A 17 7.02 39.42 -14.62
CA ASN A 17 6.50 38.46 -13.64
C ASN A 17 6.73 38.90 -12.19
N GLN A 18 7.15 40.16 -12.02
CA GLN A 18 7.44 40.77 -10.73
C GLN A 18 6.28 41.66 -10.28
N ASN A 19 5.50 42.23 -11.22
CA ASN A 19 4.48 43.23 -10.94
C ASN A 19 3.12 42.87 -11.55
N SER A 20 2.06 43.36 -10.91
CA SER A 20 0.71 43.39 -11.47
C SER A 20 0.49 44.64 -12.33
N VAL A 21 -0.48 44.59 -13.24
CA VAL A 21 -0.95 45.78 -13.97
C VAL A 21 -1.79 46.65 -13.05
N THR A 22 -1.32 47.89 -12.82
CA THR A 22 -1.95 48.87 -11.92
C THR A 22 -2.19 50.22 -12.60
N VAL A 23 -3.00 51.09 -11.99
CA VAL A 23 -3.11 52.51 -12.40
C VAL A 23 -1.88 53.30 -11.92
N GLY A 24 -0.82 53.28 -12.72
CA GLY A 24 0.49 53.83 -12.31
C GLY A 24 1.14 53.00 -11.20
N GLU A 25 2.34 53.39 -10.76
CA GLU A 25 3.18 52.59 -9.87
C GLU A 25 2.53 52.24 -8.51
N ARG A 26 1.62 53.08 -8.00
CA ARG A 26 1.00 52.94 -6.67
C ARG A 26 -0.53 52.85 -6.69
N GLY A 27 -1.12 52.64 -7.86
CA GLY A 27 -2.58 52.56 -8.02
C GLY A 27 -3.15 51.16 -7.78
N PRO A 28 -4.49 51.02 -7.84
CA PRO A 28 -5.14 49.72 -7.74
C PRO A 28 -4.75 48.79 -8.90
N VAL A 29 -4.73 47.49 -8.60
CA VAL A 29 -4.58 46.42 -9.60
C VAL A 29 -5.82 46.35 -10.49
N LEU A 30 -5.62 46.18 -11.78
CA LEU A 30 -6.69 46.08 -12.76
C LEU A 30 -7.09 44.62 -12.99
N LEU A 31 -8.40 44.34 -13.01
CA LEU A 31 -8.96 43.02 -13.30
C LEU A 31 -8.64 42.52 -14.73
N GLN A 32 -8.15 43.39 -15.61
CA GLN A 32 -7.70 43.00 -16.95
C GLN A 32 -6.32 42.32 -16.96
N ASP A 33 -5.62 42.25 -15.82
CA ASP A 33 -4.36 41.52 -15.69
C ASP A 33 -4.59 39.99 -15.72
N VAL A 34 -4.73 39.47 -16.93
CA VAL A 34 -4.97 38.04 -17.17
C VAL A 34 -3.82 37.14 -16.70
N HIS A 35 -2.56 37.60 -16.75
CA HIS A 35 -1.43 36.81 -16.25
C HIS A 35 -1.48 36.66 -14.73
N LEU A 36 -1.74 37.75 -14.01
CA LEU A 36 -1.95 37.71 -12.56
C LEU A 36 -3.09 36.75 -12.20
N ILE A 37 -4.25 36.91 -12.84
CA ILE A 37 -5.45 36.11 -12.54
C ILE A 37 -5.18 34.63 -12.77
N GLU A 38 -4.60 34.26 -13.91
CA GLU A 38 -4.35 32.86 -14.24
C GLU A 38 -3.32 32.22 -13.32
N LYS A 39 -2.22 32.92 -13.02
CA LYS A 39 -1.16 32.43 -12.13
C LYS A 39 -1.69 32.16 -10.73
N LEU A 40 -2.46 33.10 -10.17
CA LEU A 40 -3.10 32.92 -8.86
C LEU A 40 -4.18 31.82 -8.90
N ALA A 41 -5.01 31.78 -9.93
CA ALA A 41 -6.07 30.78 -10.06
C ALA A 41 -5.53 29.35 -10.13
N HIS A 42 -4.38 29.13 -10.78
CA HIS A 42 -3.70 27.84 -10.77
C HIS A 42 -3.13 27.51 -9.38
N PHE A 43 -2.41 28.45 -8.75
CA PHE A 43 -1.85 28.27 -7.41
C PHE A 43 -2.92 27.86 -6.38
N ASP A 44 -4.06 28.53 -6.38
CA ASP A 44 -5.19 28.27 -5.48
C ASP A 44 -5.75 26.84 -5.61
N ARG A 45 -5.46 26.14 -6.71
CA ARG A 45 -6.01 24.82 -7.07
C ARG A 45 -4.95 23.74 -7.22
N GLU A 46 -3.74 23.96 -6.70
CA GLU A 46 -2.66 22.96 -6.78
C GLU A 46 -2.91 21.70 -5.94
N ARG A 47 -3.66 21.82 -4.83
CA ARG A 47 -3.87 20.70 -3.90
C ARG A 47 -5.07 19.85 -4.33
N ILE A 48 -4.83 18.53 -4.38
CA ILE A 48 -5.88 17.50 -4.50
C ILE A 48 -6.09 16.83 -3.15
N PRO A 49 -7.20 16.08 -2.94
CA PRO A 49 -7.34 15.26 -1.75
C PRO A 49 -6.15 14.32 -1.59
N GLU A 50 -5.60 14.21 -0.37
CA GLU A 50 -4.61 13.17 -0.07
C GLU A 50 -5.28 11.79 -0.04
N ARG A 51 -4.47 10.72 -0.02
CA ARG A 51 -5.01 9.38 0.20
C ARG A 51 -5.57 9.27 1.63
N VAL A 52 -6.74 8.65 1.79
CA VAL A 52 -7.40 8.49 3.11
C VAL A 52 -6.52 7.76 4.13
N VAL A 53 -5.73 6.80 3.65
CA VAL A 53 -4.64 6.12 4.35
C VAL A 53 -3.41 6.11 3.44
N HIS A 54 -2.22 5.99 4.02
CA HIS A 54 -0.96 5.99 3.29
C HIS A 54 -0.67 7.31 2.54
N ALA A 55 -1.10 8.44 3.10
CA ALA A 55 -0.91 9.76 2.51
C ALA A 55 0.58 10.14 2.39
N ARG A 56 1.35 9.97 3.47
CA ARG A 56 2.79 10.18 3.47
C ARG A 56 3.52 9.03 2.79
N GLY A 57 4.36 9.32 1.79
CA GLY A 57 5.12 8.28 1.11
C GLY A 57 6.17 8.80 0.13
N ALA A 58 6.98 7.86 -0.36
CA ALA A 58 8.05 8.11 -1.33
C ALA A 58 7.94 7.10 -2.46
N GLY A 59 8.29 7.50 -3.69
CA GLY A 59 8.21 6.62 -4.85
C GLY A 59 9.46 6.63 -5.71
N ALA A 60 9.68 5.54 -6.44
CA ALA A 60 10.80 5.37 -7.34
C ALA A 60 10.43 4.45 -8.51
N HIS A 61 11.07 4.68 -9.65
CA HIS A 61 11.00 3.81 -10.82
C HIS A 61 12.05 2.71 -10.74
N GLY A 62 11.80 1.64 -11.49
CA GLY A 62 12.73 0.54 -11.61
C GLY A 62 12.28 -0.50 -12.63
N TYR A 63 12.81 -1.71 -12.46
CA TYR A 63 12.36 -2.88 -13.21
C TYR A 63 12.33 -4.13 -12.31
N PHE A 64 11.48 -5.07 -12.70
CA PHE A 64 11.42 -6.43 -12.18
C PHE A 64 11.88 -7.42 -13.25
N GLN A 65 12.60 -8.45 -12.84
CA GLN A 65 13.08 -9.53 -13.69
C GLN A 65 12.87 -10.86 -12.97
N VAL A 66 12.17 -11.80 -13.62
CA VAL A 66 11.96 -13.14 -13.08
C VAL A 66 13.27 -13.93 -13.13
N CYS A 67 13.59 -14.71 -12.11
CA CYS A 67 14.84 -15.50 -12.06
C CYS A 67 14.74 -16.75 -12.95
N LYS A 68 13.58 -17.39 -12.95
CA LYS A 68 13.24 -18.58 -13.74
C LYS A 68 11.76 -18.52 -14.10
N SER A 69 11.36 -19.14 -15.21
CA SER A 69 9.95 -19.22 -15.57
C SER A 69 9.10 -19.82 -14.45
N MET A 70 7.97 -19.17 -14.12
CA MET A 70 6.96 -19.67 -13.18
C MET A 70 5.82 -20.39 -13.89
N ALA A 71 5.99 -20.82 -15.15
CA ALA A 71 4.97 -21.48 -15.97
C ALA A 71 4.27 -22.67 -15.28
N LYS A 72 4.97 -23.35 -14.37
CA LYS A 72 4.39 -24.44 -13.56
C LYS A 72 3.18 -23.99 -12.74
N TYR A 73 3.22 -22.75 -12.25
CA TYR A 73 2.25 -22.22 -11.28
C TYR A 73 1.35 -21.13 -11.86
N THR A 74 1.85 -20.31 -12.80
CA THR A 74 1.09 -19.19 -13.36
C THR A 74 1.34 -18.98 -14.84
N CYS A 75 0.33 -18.56 -15.58
CA CYS A 75 0.43 -18.13 -16.98
C CYS A 75 0.76 -16.63 -17.14
N ALA A 76 0.92 -15.87 -16.04
CA ALA A 76 1.20 -14.43 -16.09
C ALA A 76 2.50 -14.12 -16.84
N LYS A 77 2.43 -13.35 -17.93
CA LYS A 77 3.54 -13.15 -18.88
C LYS A 77 4.82 -12.61 -18.25
N PHE A 78 4.71 -11.66 -17.32
CA PHE A 78 5.87 -11.04 -16.66
C PHE A 78 6.68 -12.00 -15.78
N LEU A 79 6.20 -13.24 -15.57
CA LEU A 79 6.85 -14.30 -14.81
C LEU A 79 7.35 -15.46 -15.70
N GLN A 80 7.37 -15.28 -17.03
CA GLN A 80 7.70 -16.37 -17.96
C GLN A 80 9.15 -16.34 -18.44
N ASN A 81 9.67 -15.17 -18.83
CA ASN A 81 10.97 -15.03 -19.49
C ASN A 81 12.01 -14.32 -18.60
N PRO A 82 13.08 -15.02 -18.15
CA PRO A 82 14.13 -14.41 -17.33
C PRO A 82 14.92 -13.29 -18.01
N GLU A 83 14.90 -13.21 -19.34
CA GLU A 83 15.63 -12.16 -20.08
C GLU A 83 14.85 -10.83 -20.15
N GLU A 84 13.55 -10.85 -19.83
CA GLU A 84 12.70 -9.66 -19.90
C GLU A 84 12.73 -8.85 -18.61
N LYS A 85 12.75 -7.52 -18.78
CA LYS A 85 12.64 -6.56 -17.68
C LYS A 85 11.26 -5.91 -17.76
N THR A 86 10.42 -6.22 -16.79
CA THR A 86 9.12 -5.57 -16.62
C THR A 86 9.34 -4.23 -15.91
N PRO A 87 9.02 -3.07 -16.52
CA PRO A 87 9.11 -1.80 -15.82
C PRO A 87 8.23 -1.80 -14.58
N VAL A 88 8.68 -1.15 -13.51
CA VAL A 88 7.89 -0.98 -12.29
C VAL A 88 7.93 0.46 -11.77
N PHE A 89 6.88 0.82 -11.04
CA PHE A 89 6.88 1.98 -10.15
C PHE A 89 6.50 1.52 -8.74
N VAL A 90 7.31 1.89 -7.76
CA VAL A 90 7.10 1.54 -6.36
C VAL A 90 6.75 2.77 -5.56
N ARG A 91 5.81 2.63 -4.63
CA ARG A 91 5.53 3.63 -3.61
C ARG A 91 5.55 3.00 -2.23
N PHE A 92 6.43 3.52 -1.38
CA PHE A 92 6.45 3.27 0.05
C PHE A 92 5.66 4.33 0.79
N SER A 93 5.15 4.01 1.97
CA SER A 93 4.36 4.96 2.76
C SER A 93 4.28 4.59 4.23
N THR A 94 3.90 5.52 5.10
CA THR A 94 3.27 5.19 6.39
C THR A 94 1.79 4.84 6.15
N VAL A 95 0.93 4.74 7.16
CA VAL A 95 -0.53 4.45 7.01
C VAL A 95 -1.40 5.57 7.55
N VAL A 96 -1.24 5.92 8.83
CA VAL A 96 -2.20 6.78 9.55
C VAL A 96 -1.91 8.26 9.33
N GLY A 97 -0.64 8.63 9.24
CA GLY A 97 -0.23 10.03 9.07
C GLY A 97 -0.77 10.68 7.79
N SER A 98 -1.09 11.97 7.87
CA SER A 98 -1.33 12.82 6.69
C SER A 98 -0.03 13.06 5.91
N SER A 99 -0.14 13.58 4.69
CA SER A 99 0.99 13.79 3.75
C SER A 99 2.21 14.51 4.34
N GLY A 100 2.02 15.39 5.33
CA GLY A 100 3.09 16.11 6.04
C GLY A 100 3.63 15.44 7.31
N SER A 101 3.20 14.22 7.65
CA SER A 101 3.70 13.50 8.85
C SER A 101 5.13 12.98 8.68
N ALA A 102 5.82 12.66 9.79
CA ALA A 102 7.18 12.13 9.75
C ALA A 102 7.26 10.66 9.33
N ASP A 103 8.34 10.30 8.63
CA ASP A 103 8.62 8.95 8.13
C ASP A 103 8.84 7.91 9.25
N THR A 104 9.35 8.34 10.39
CA THR A 104 9.78 7.46 11.50
C THR A 104 8.69 7.21 12.55
N PHE A 105 7.47 7.72 12.39
CA PHE A 105 6.36 7.37 13.29
C PHE A 105 6.15 5.86 13.37
N ARG A 106 5.76 5.36 14.55
CA ARG A 106 5.41 3.94 14.71
C ARG A 106 4.12 3.65 13.95
N ASP A 107 4.23 2.90 12.86
CA ASP A 107 3.14 2.65 11.91
C ASP A 107 3.50 1.40 11.09
N PRO A 108 2.58 0.69 10.40
CA PRO A 108 2.98 -0.16 9.29
C PRO A 108 3.55 0.71 8.17
N ARG A 109 4.34 0.12 7.28
CA ARG A 109 4.77 0.75 6.04
C ARG A 109 4.08 0.11 4.86
N GLY A 110 3.44 0.92 4.02
CA GLY A 110 2.94 0.46 2.73
C GLY A 110 4.10 0.14 1.80
N PHE A 111 3.97 -0.94 1.03
CA PHE A 111 4.90 -1.35 -0.02
C PHE A 111 4.08 -1.74 -1.25
N ALA A 112 3.76 -0.73 -2.08
CA ALA A 112 2.97 -0.91 -3.29
C ALA A 112 3.87 -0.93 -4.53
N VAL A 113 3.72 -1.97 -5.37
CA VAL A 113 4.48 -2.15 -6.61
C VAL A 113 3.50 -2.25 -7.77
N LYS A 114 3.65 -1.36 -8.76
CA LYS A 114 2.95 -1.42 -10.05
C LYS A 114 3.89 -2.01 -11.08
N PHE A 115 3.48 -3.10 -11.70
CA PHE A 115 4.15 -3.76 -12.81
C PHE A 115 3.47 -3.35 -14.11
N TYR A 116 4.23 -2.74 -15.02
CA TYR A 116 3.74 -2.40 -16.35
C TYR A 116 3.97 -3.59 -17.29
N THR A 117 3.10 -4.60 -17.23
CA THR A 117 3.24 -5.84 -18.00
C THR A 117 2.68 -5.72 -19.42
N GLU A 118 2.98 -6.71 -20.25
CA GLU A 118 2.46 -6.81 -21.63
C GLU A 118 0.94 -7.03 -21.70
N ASP A 119 0.35 -7.64 -20.66
CA ASP A 119 -1.08 -7.93 -20.57
C ASP A 119 -1.83 -6.93 -19.68
N GLY A 120 -1.23 -5.76 -19.41
CA GLY A 120 -1.80 -4.71 -18.58
C GLY A 120 -1.03 -4.49 -17.28
N ASN A 121 -1.52 -3.57 -16.47
CA ASN A 121 -0.88 -3.27 -15.19
C ASN A 121 -1.28 -4.32 -14.15
N TYR A 122 -0.28 -4.86 -13.45
CA TYR A 122 -0.47 -5.66 -12.24
C TYR A 122 -0.02 -4.85 -11.03
N ASP A 123 -0.83 -4.76 -9.97
CA ASP A 123 -0.43 -4.07 -8.73
C ASP A 123 -0.36 -5.04 -7.55
N LEU A 124 0.85 -5.20 -7.00
CA LEU A 124 1.06 -5.87 -5.71
C LEU A 124 1.08 -4.82 -4.60
N VAL A 125 -0.06 -4.68 -3.91
CA VAL A 125 -0.25 -3.66 -2.87
C VAL A 125 -0.12 -4.29 -1.49
N GLY A 126 1.11 -4.28 -0.96
CA GLY A 126 1.48 -4.90 0.31
C GLY A 126 1.82 -3.94 1.44
N ASN A 127 2.27 -4.51 2.55
CA ASN A 127 2.85 -3.81 3.70
C ASN A 127 4.21 -4.44 4.08
N ASP A 128 4.97 -3.77 4.94
CA ASP A 128 6.22 -4.29 5.52
C ASP A 128 6.04 -5.30 6.66
N LEU A 129 4.81 -5.46 7.14
CA LEU A 129 4.43 -6.46 8.14
C LEU A 129 3.59 -7.57 7.48
N PRO A 130 3.73 -8.83 7.89
CA PRO A 130 3.21 -9.97 7.13
C PRO A 130 1.73 -10.26 7.34
N VAL A 131 1.08 -9.55 8.27
CA VAL A 131 -0.33 -9.71 8.66
C VAL A 131 -1.02 -8.36 8.75
N PHE A 132 -2.34 -8.37 8.90
CA PHE A 132 -3.15 -7.18 9.11
C PHE A 132 -3.82 -7.19 10.50
N PHE A 133 -4.38 -6.05 10.92
CA PHE A 133 -5.05 -5.92 12.21
C PHE A 133 -6.43 -6.58 12.27
N ILE A 134 -7.07 -6.73 11.11
CA ILE A 134 -8.47 -7.18 10.98
C ILE A 134 -8.61 -8.25 9.91
N ARG A 135 -9.63 -9.10 10.05
CA ARG A 135 -9.95 -10.19 9.12
C ARG A 135 -10.85 -9.76 7.97
N ASP A 136 -11.76 -8.83 8.23
CA ASP A 136 -12.82 -8.47 7.30
C ASP A 136 -12.76 -6.98 6.95
N ALA A 137 -12.82 -6.67 5.67
CA ALA A 137 -12.75 -5.30 5.16
C ALA A 137 -13.87 -4.40 5.69
N ILE A 138 -15.01 -4.94 6.13
CA ILE A 138 -16.09 -4.14 6.71
C ILE A 138 -15.64 -3.39 7.97
N LYS A 139 -14.65 -3.90 8.70
CA LYS A 139 -14.07 -3.28 9.91
C LYS A 139 -12.99 -2.24 9.60
N PHE A 140 -12.59 -2.09 8.34
CA PHE A 140 -11.52 -1.18 7.95
C PHE A 140 -11.80 0.29 8.33
N PRO A 141 -13.01 0.84 8.11
CA PRO A 141 -13.30 2.21 8.55
C PRO A 141 -13.23 2.36 10.07
N ASP A 142 -13.75 1.40 10.84
CA ASP A 142 -13.71 1.44 12.31
C ASP A 142 -12.26 1.45 12.83
N MET A 143 -11.42 0.55 12.30
CA MET A 143 -10.01 0.46 12.63
C MET A 143 -9.28 1.77 12.28
N VAL A 144 -9.43 2.27 11.06
CA VAL A 144 -8.75 3.50 10.62
C VAL A 144 -9.22 4.70 11.45
N HIS A 145 -10.51 4.81 11.75
CA HIS A 145 -11.04 5.86 12.62
C HIS A 145 -10.45 5.78 14.04
N ALA A 146 -10.29 4.58 14.59
CA ALA A 146 -9.69 4.40 15.91
C ALA A 146 -8.22 4.84 15.95
N PHE A 147 -7.49 4.72 14.82
CA PHE A 147 -6.06 5.01 14.75
C PHE A 147 -5.77 6.47 14.34
N LYS A 148 -6.64 7.06 13.52
CA LYS A 148 -6.56 8.47 13.11
C LYS A 148 -6.79 9.41 14.31
N PRO A 149 -6.40 10.70 14.18
CA PRO A 149 -6.63 11.69 15.22
C PRO A 149 -8.09 11.71 15.71
N ALA A 150 -8.27 12.00 17.00
CA ALA A 150 -9.60 12.03 17.59
C ALA A 150 -10.48 13.11 16.93
N PRO A 151 -11.77 12.88 16.66
CA PRO A 151 -12.62 13.75 15.85
C PRO A 151 -13.04 15.02 16.58
N ASP A 152 -12.91 15.05 17.90
CA ASP A 152 -13.20 16.21 18.76
C ASP A 152 -12.04 17.22 18.80
N THR A 153 -10.81 16.72 18.75
CA THR A 153 -9.59 17.51 19.00
C THR A 153 -8.63 17.55 17.82
N ASN A 154 -8.77 16.61 16.88
CA ASN A 154 -7.82 16.34 15.80
C ASN A 154 -6.38 16.11 16.31
N ILE A 155 -6.23 15.61 17.54
CA ILE A 155 -4.92 15.30 18.14
C ILE A 155 -4.62 13.81 17.94
N PRO A 156 -3.44 13.44 17.38
CA PRO A 156 -3.06 12.04 17.14
C PRO A 156 -2.55 11.32 18.39
N VAL A 157 -2.01 12.06 19.36
CA VAL A 157 -1.42 11.50 20.59
C VAL A 157 -1.90 12.30 21.79
N SER A 158 -2.71 11.67 22.62
CA SER A 158 -3.29 12.19 23.86
C SER A 158 -3.89 11.02 24.62
N SER A 159 -4.28 11.20 25.89
CA SER A 159 -4.96 10.11 26.61
C SER A 159 -6.25 9.65 25.91
N SER A 160 -7.00 10.58 25.30
CA SER A 160 -8.19 10.25 24.50
C SER A 160 -7.83 9.55 23.18
N ALA A 161 -6.81 10.02 22.45
CA ALA A 161 -6.38 9.42 21.20
C ALA A 161 -5.78 8.01 21.40
N ASN A 162 -4.92 7.84 22.41
CA ASN A 162 -4.40 6.53 22.80
C ASN A 162 -5.51 5.60 23.28
N SER A 163 -6.50 6.09 24.03
CA SER A 163 -7.66 5.29 24.43
C SER A 163 -8.47 4.80 23.23
N ARG A 164 -8.67 5.60 22.17
CA ARG A 164 -9.39 5.16 20.96
C ARG A 164 -8.69 3.98 20.27
N PHE A 165 -7.38 4.12 20.03
CA PHE A 165 -6.57 3.07 19.42
C PHE A 165 -6.65 1.79 20.27
N TRP A 166 -6.33 1.89 21.55
CA TRP A 166 -6.24 0.73 22.43
C TRP A 166 -7.60 0.12 22.79
N ASP A 167 -8.68 0.90 22.82
CA ASP A 167 -10.02 0.36 23.05
C ASP A 167 -10.44 -0.56 21.91
N PHE A 168 -10.31 -0.09 20.65
CA PHE A 168 -10.57 -0.92 19.48
C PHE A 168 -9.72 -2.20 19.48
N ILE A 169 -8.41 -2.07 19.68
CA ILE A 169 -7.47 -3.21 19.70
C ILE A 169 -7.81 -4.19 20.83
N SER A 170 -8.11 -3.71 22.03
CA SER A 170 -8.45 -4.56 23.18
C SER A 170 -9.78 -5.31 22.99
N LEU A 171 -10.70 -4.78 22.18
CA LEU A 171 -11.98 -5.41 21.80
C LEU A 171 -11.90 -6.24 20.52
N THR A 172 -10.74 -6.23 19.85
CA THR A 172 -10.51 -6.91 18.56
C THR A 172 -9.34 -7.88 18.71
N PRO A 173 -9.52 -9.03 19.39
CA PRO A 173 -8.43 -9.96 19.70
C PRO A 173 -7.60 -10.39 18.49
N GLU A 174 -8.21 -10.46 17.31
CA GLU A 174 -7.55 -10.78 16.04
C GLU A 174 -6.37 -9.86 15.68
N SER A 175 -6.34 -8.65 16.25
CA SER A 175 -5.26 -7.69 16.08
C SER A 175 -4.01 -8.00 16.91
N THR A 176 -4.07 -8.92 17.87
CA THR A 176 -2.98 -9.19 18.84
C THR A 176 -1.67 -9.59 18.12
N HIS A 177 -1.77 -10.37 17.04
CA HIS A 177 -0.61 -10.74 16.23
C HIS A 177 0.02 -9.52 15.57
N MET A 178 -0.79 -8.67 14.93
CA MET A 178 -0.31 -7.44 14.29
C MET A 178 0.30 -6.45 15.29
N ILE A 179 -0.27 -6.33 16.50
CA ILE A 179 0.28 -5.47 17.56
C ILE A 179 1.66 -5.94 18.00
N THR A 180 1.87 -7.26 18.06
CA THR A 180 3.19 -7.84 18.37
C THR A 180 4.25 -7.46 17.32
N TRP A 181 3.85 -7.33 16.05
CA TRP A 181 4.72 -6.82 14.99
C TRP A 181 4.92 -5.30 15.08
N LEU A 182 3.84 -4.52 15.13
CA LEU A 182 3.87 -3.05 15.09
C LEU A 182 4.64 -2.44 16.26
N PHE A 183 4.50 -3.00 17.46
CA PHE A 183 5.16 -2.47 18.65
C PHE A 183 6.56 -3.05 18.88
N SER A 184 7.00 -4.03 18.06
CA SER A 184 8.43 -4.32 17.92
C SER A 184 9.12 -3.22 17.12
N ASP A 185 10.45 -3.24 17.04
CA ASP A 185 11.18 -2.23 16.27
C ASP A 185 10.89 -2.28 14.76
N ARG A 186 10.23 -3.34 14.27
CA ARG A 186 9.69 -3.39 12.90
C ARG A 186 8.71 -2.25 12.59
N GLY A 187 8.05 -1.68 13.58
CA GLY A 187 7.13 -0.54 13.37
C GLY A 187 7.82 0.82 13.17
N THR A 188 9.13 0.92 13.37
CA THR A 188 9.89 2.17 13.31
C THR A 188 11.09 2.03 12.37
N VAL A 189 10.97 2.65 11.19
CA VAL A 189 11.98 2.54 10.12
C VAL A 189 12.48 3.90 9.67
N LYS A 190 13.77 3.97 9.30
CA LYS A 190 14.43 5.18 8.75
C LYS A 190 14.93 5.01 7.31
N SER A 191 14.67 3.86 6.68
CA SER A 191 15.14 3.54 5.34
C SER A 191 14.21 2.50 4.72
N TYR A 192 13.48 2.87 3.66
CA TYR A 192 12.62 1.93 2.93
C TYR A 192 13.41 0.78 2.29
N ARG A 193 14.70 0.99 2.00
CA ARG A 193 15.60 -0.01 1.39
C ARG A 193 15.87 -1.23 2.29
N LYS A 194 15.56 -1.11 3.57
CA LYS A 194 15.89 -2.08 4.62
C LYS A 194 14.65 -2.62 5.35
N ILE A 195 13.52 -2.66 4.65
CA ILE A 195 12.28 -3.29 5.14
C ILE A 195 11.95 -4.51 4.27
N GLU A 196 11.30 -5.50 4.87
CA GLU A 196 10.63 -6.55 4.12
C GLU A 196 9.33 -6.01 3.51
N GLY A 197 8.75 -6.76 2.58
CA GLY A 197 7.42 -6.47 2.05
C GLY A 197 6.61 -7.76 1.96
N PHE A 198 5.31 -7.65 2.12
CA PHE A 198 4.40 -8.78 2.16
C PHE A 198 3.11 -8.43 1.45
N GLY A 199 2.60 -9.34 0.63
CA GLY A 199 1.26 -9.19 0.03
C GLY A 199 0.14 -9.24 1.08
N VAL A 200 0.44 -9.78 2.28
CA VAL A 200 -0.45 -10.07 3.41
C VAL A 200 -1.52 -11.10 3.07
N ASN A 201 -2.38 -10.78 2.11
CA ASN A 201 -3.48 -11.64 1.67
C ASN A 201 -2.95 -12.83 0.87
N THR A 202 -3.75 -13.89 0.86
CA THR A 202 -3.55 -15.03 -0.02
C THR A 202 -4.12 -14.72 -1.40
N TYR A 203 -3.33 -14.95 -2.44
CA TYR A 203 -3.74 -14.84 -3.84
C TYR A 203 -3.75 -16.23 -4.49
N ILE A 204 -4.26 -16.32 -5.71
CA ILE A 204 -4.24 -17.53 -6.52
C ILE A 204 -3.34 -17.32 -7.73
N TRP A 205 -2.52 -18.32 -8.03
CA TRP A 205 -1.81 -18.44 -9.30
C TRP A 205 -2.39 -19.58 -10.12
N THR A 206 -2.69 -19.31 -11.39
CA THR A 206 -3.29 -20.28 -12.33
C THR A 206 -2.39 -20.47 -13.55
N ASN A 207 -2.00 -21.71 -13.82
CA ASN A 207 -1.12 -22.03 -14.94
C ASN A 207 -1.88 -22.23 -16.26
N LYS A 208 -1.17 -22.51 -17.36
CA LYS A 208 -1.78 -22.71 -18.70
C LYS A 208 -2.66 -23.97 -18.81
N GLU A 209 -2.54 -24.91 -17.87
CA GLU A 209 -3.35 -26.12 -17.79
C GLU A 209 -4.62 -25.92 -16.93
N GLY A 210 -4.78 -24.73 -16.33
CA GLY A 210 -5.88 -24.44 -15.40
C GLY A 210 -5.64 -24.93 -13.97
N LYS A 211 -4.44 -25.47 -13.66
CA LYS A 211 -4.09 -25.83 -12.28
C LYS A 211 -3.82 -24.57 -11.47
N SER A 212 -4.45 -24.48 -10.31
CA SER A 212 -4.40 -23.32 -9.42
C SER A 212 -3.76 -23.66 -8.08
N VAL A 213 -2.98 -22.73 -7.52
CA VAL A 213 -2.36 -22.84 -6.19
C VAL A 213 -2.57 -21.53 -5.42
N TYR A 214 -2.63 -21.62 -4.09
CA TYR A 214 -2.58 -20.45 -3.24
C TYR A 214 -1.15 -19.97 -3.06
N ILE A 215 -0.97 -18.66 -3.02
CA ILE A 215 0.33 -18.02 -2.82
C ILE A 215 0.26 -16.84 -1.85
N LYS A 216 1.37 -16.61 -1.14
CA LYS A 216 1.65 -15.37 -0.41
C LYS A 216 2.95 -14.75 -0.91
N TYR A 217 2.92 -13.46 -1.23
CA TYR A 217 4.08 -12.70 -1.72
C TYR A 217 4.97 -12.17 -0.60
N HIS A 218 6.27 -12.21 -0.81
CA HIS A 218 7.31 -11.72 0.09
C HIS A 218 8.39 -10.97 -0.69
N TRP A 219 8.72 -9.75 -0.27
CA TRP A 219 9.89 -9.00 -0.72
C TRP A 219 10.97 -9.06 0.34
N LYS A 220 12.16 -9.53 -0.02
CA LYS A 220 13.32 -9.57 0.86
C LYS A 220 14.33 -8.50 0.42
N PRO A 221 14.67 -7.50 1.26
CA PRO A 221 15.60 -6.44 0.89
C PRO A 221 17.01 -7.01 0.77
N LYS A 222 17.70 -6.72 -0.34
CA LYS A 222 19.09 -7.16 -0.52
C LYS A 222 20.04 -6.52 0.49
N ALA A 223 19.72 -5.31 0.95
CA ALA A 223 20.46 -4.56 1.95
C ALA A 223 20.29 -5.09 3.40
N GLY A 224 19.49 -6.15 3.58
CA GLY A 224 19.11 -6.65 4.91
C GLY A 224 18.01 -5.82 5.56
N VAL A 225 17.54 -6.28 6.72
CA VAL A 225 16.53 -5.58 7.52
C VAL A 225 17.21 -4.73 8.58
N GLU A 226 16.82 -3.47 8.72
CA GLU A 226 17.28 -2.58 9.78
C GLU A 226 16.10 -1.79 10.34
N THR A 227 16.05 -1.72 11.67
CA THR A 227 15.04 -0.99 12.43
C THR A 227 15.71 0.04 13.34
N ILE A 228 14.92 0.94 13.91
CA ILE A 228 15.35 1.85 14.97
C ILE A 228 14.43 1.74 16.18
N ASP A 229 14.95 2.02 17.37
CA ASP A 229 14.14 2.09 18.57
C ASP A 229 13.22 3.32 18.59
N ARG A 230 12.33 3.40 19.59
CA ARG A 230 11.38 4.51 19.72
C ARG A 230 12.02 5.87 20.00
N HIS A 231 13.19 5.90 20.64
CA HIS A 231 13.83 7.15 21.04
C HIS A 231 14.50 7.81 19.83
N GLU A 232 15.22 7.02 19.03
CA GLU A 232 15.78 7.46 17.77
C GLU A 232 14.67 7.84 16.77
N ALA A 233 13.59 7.05 16.71
CA ALA A 233 12.43 7.36 15.87
C ALA A 233 11.78 8.70 16.23
N ALA A 234 11.55 8.96 17.51
CA ALA A 234 10.99 10.22 18.00
C ALA A 234 11.93 11.41 17.75
N ARG A 235 13.24 11.23 17.94
CA ARG A 235 14.25 12.24 17.66
C ARG A 235 14.25 12.61 16.16
N LEU A 236 14.32 11.62 15.29
CA LEU A 236 14.32 11.81 13.83
C LEU A 236 13.01 12.44 13.33
N ALA A 237 11.87 12.09 13.93
CA ALA A 237 10.60 12.71 13.57
C ALA A 237 10.59 14.24 13.79
N GLY A 238 11.41 14.74 14.72
CA GLY A 238 11.58 16.17 14.96
C GLY A 238 12.69 16.81 14.11
N VAL A 239 13.84 16.15 13.97
CA VAL A 239 15.03 16.78 13.33
C VAL A 239 15.17 16.51 11.84
N ASP A 240 14.65 15.38 11.34
CA ASP A 240 14.62 15.03 9.90
C ASP A 240 13.38 14.16 9.63
N PRO A 241 12.18 14.75 9.57
CA PRO A 241 10.93 14.01 9.36
C PRO A 241 10.88 13.29 8.00
N ASP A 242 11.79 13.62 7.08
CA ASP A 242 11.88 13.06 5.74
C ASP A 242 13.00 11.99 5.59
N VAL A 243 13.56 11.49 6.69
CA VAL A 243 14.78 10.66 6.67
C VAL A 243 14.68 9.41 5.77
N ALA A 244 13.55 8.69 5.75
CA ALA A 244 13.41 7.47 4.93
C ALA A 244 13.21 7.81 3.45
N THR A 245 12.49 8.90 3.18
CA THR A 245 12.30 9.45 1.85
C THR A 245 13.62 9.95 1.27
N ARG A 246 14.40 10.69 2.07
CA ARG A 246 15.73 11.21 1.72
C ARG A 246 16.70 10.06 1.47
N ASP A 247 16.75 9.05 2.35
CA ASP A 247 17.61 7.88 2.16
C ASP A 247 17.33 7.16 0.82
N LEU A 248 16.06 6.94 0.48
CA LEU A 248 15.68 6.33 -0.80
C LEU A 248 16.14 7.20 -1.98
N TYR A 249 15.80 8.49 -1.94
CA TYR A 249 16.11 9.43 -3.03
C TYR A 249 17.62 9.55 -3.24
N ASP A 250 18.38 9.79 -2.18
CA ASP A 250 19.83 10.04 -2.25
C ASP A 250 20.58 8.78 -2.71
N THR A 251 20.16 7.59 -2.26
CA THR A 251 20.75 6.33 -2.71
C THR A 251 20.61 6.16 -4.23
N ILE A 252 19.41 6.36 -4.76
CA ILE A 252 19.15 6.26 -6.20
C ILE A 252 19.86 7.37 -6.97
N ALA A 253 19.90 8.59 -6.43
CA ALA A 253 20.63 9.72 -7.04
C ALA A 253 22.14 9.45 -7.14
N ARG A 254 22.72 8.73 -6.17
CA ARG A 254 24.10 8.23 -6.21
C ARG A 254 24.30 7.04 -7.15
N LYS A 255 23.24 6.57 -7.83
CA LYS A 255 23.23 5.38 -8.70
C LYS A 255 23.56 4.08 -7.96
N GLU A 256 23.30 4.05 -6.66
CA GLU A 256 23.33 2.83 -5.86
C GLU A 256 21.98 2.12 -6.06
N GLY A 257 22.00 0.87 -6.54
CA GLY A 257 20.79 0.11 -6.78
C GLY A 257 20.07 -0.23 -5.48
N VAL A 258 18.76 -0.01 -5.44
CA VAL A 258 17.90 -0.50 -4.36
C VAL A 258 17.24 -1.80 -4.81
N GLU A 259 17.60 -2.93 -4.19
CA GLU A 259 17.19 -4.25 -4.66
C GLU A 259 16.33 -5.01 -3.65
N TYR A 260 15.30 -5.68 -4.16
CA TYR A 260 14.47 -6.63 -3.42
C TYR A 260 14.32 -7.93 -4.19
N GLU A 261 14.39 -9.06 -3.50
CA GLU A 261 14.09 -10.39 -4.05
C GLU A 261 12.61 -10.70 -3.79
N LEU A 262 11.86 -11.00 -4.86
CA LEU A 262 10.50 -11.53 -4.76
C LEU A 262 10.58 -13.02 -4.44
N LYS A 263 9.90 -13.42 -3.38
CA LYS A 263 9.65 -14.81 -3.03
C LYS A 263 8.16 -15.05 -2.87
N VAL A 264 7.76 -16.30 -3.03
CA VAL A 264 6.39 -16.74 -2.74
C VAL A 264 6.42 -17.98 -1.86
N GLN A 265 5.45 -18.07 -0.95
CA GLN A 265 5.02 -19.34 -0.39
C GLN A 265 3.94 -19.91 -1.30
N ILE A 266 3.89 -21.23 -1.45
CA ILE A 266 2.93 -21.93 -2.32
C ILE A 266 2.24 -23.01 -1.50
N MET A 267 0.91 -23.05 -1.56
CA MET A 267 0.05 -24.07 -0.94
C MET A 267 -0.89 -24.63 -2.01
N GLU A 268 -1.00 -25.95 -2.12
CA GLU A 268 -2.03 -26.56 -2.97
C GLU A 268 -3.41 -26.29 -2.35
N ILE A 269 -4.41 -25.94 -3.16
CA ILE A 269 -5.73 -25.51 -2.65
C ILE A 269 -6.40 -26.60 -1.79
N GLU A 270 -6.18 -27.87 -2.11
CA GLU A 270 -6.67 -29.02 -1.34
C GLU A 270 -6.06 -29.15 0.07
N ASP A 271 -4.96 -28.45 0.35
CA ASP A 271 -4.33 -28.43 1.68
C ASP A 271 -4.92 -27.37 2.60
N GLU A 272 -5.82 -26.50 2.11
CA GLU A 272 -6.43 -25.40 2.86
C GLU A 272 -7.03 -25.88 4.19
N LEU A 273 -7.87 -26.91 4.11
CA LEU A 273 -8.59 -27.48 5.27
C LEU A 273 -7.72 -28.38 6.17
N LYS A 274 -6.46 -28.62 5.79
CA LYS A 274 -5.51 -29.43 6.58
C LYS A 274 -4.71 -28.58 7.56
N GLN A 275 -4.82 -27.25 7.49
CA GLN A 275 -4.05 -26.32 8.32
C GLN A 275 -4.73 -26.09 9.68
N THR A 276 -3.93 -25.73 10.69
CA THR A 276 -4.41 -25.33 12.03
C THR A 276 -4.82 -23.86 12.10
N PHE A 277 -4.66 -23.13 11.00
CA PHE A 277 -5.06 -21.75 10.79
C PHE A 277 -5.80 -21.68 9.46
N ASP A 278 -6.66 -20.68 9.27
CA ASP A 278 -7.28 -20.42 7.97
C ASP A 278 -6.27 -19.72 7.04
N PRO A 279 -5.85 -20.31 5.91
CA PRO A 279 -4.89 -19.69 5.00
C PRO A 279 -5.37 -18.38 4.38
N LEU A 280 -6.68 -18.12 4.39
CA LEU A 280 -7.33 -16.92 3.87
C LEU A 280 -7.55 -15.85 4.96
N ASP A 281 -7.13 -16.11 6.20
CA ASP A 281 -7.13 -15.13 7.29
C ASP A 281 -5.90 -14.21 7.19
N ALA A 282 -6.14 -12.93 6.87
CA ALA A 282 -5.11 -11.89 6.78
C ALA A 282 -4.37 -11.60 8.10
N THR A 283 -4.86 -12.10 9.25
CA THR A 283 -4.20 -12.00 10.56
C THR A 283 -3.20 -13.15 10.81
N LYS A 284 -3.04 -14.07 9.84
CA LYS A 284 -2.17 -15.25 9.95
C LYS A 284 -1.00 -15.26 8.97
N THR A 285 0.17 -15.65 9.46
CA THR A 285 1.31 -16.05 8.62
C THR A 285 1.24 -17.53 8.28
N TRP A 286 1.85 -17.92 7.16
CA TRP A 286 2.09 -19.32 6.85
C TRP A 286 3.46 -19.73 7.37
N PRO A 287 3.58 -20.81 8.18
CA PRO A 287 4.87 -21.25 8.72
C PRO A 287 5.88 -21.56 7.60
N GLU A 288 7.06 -20.93 7.64
CA GLU A 288 8.09 -21.08 6.60
C GLU A 288 8.74 -22.48 6.59
N ASP A 289 8.64 -23.25 7.67
CA ASP A 289 9.08 -24.65 7.76
C ASP A 289 8.14 -25.60 6.98
N LYS A 290 6.85 -25.27 6.91
CA LYS A 290 5.84 -26.02 6.13
C LYS A 290 5.72 -25.51 4.70
N PHE A 291 5.76 -24.20 4.52
CA PHE A 291 5.61 -23.52 3.23
C PHE A 291 6.85 -22.65 2.98
N PRO A 292 7.95 -23.24 2.50
CA PRO A 292 9.21 -22.52 2.33
C PRO A 292 9.12 -21.46 1.24
N LEU A 293 9.94 -20.42 1.39
CA LEU A 293 10.01 -19.31 0.44
C LEU A 293 10.70 -19.75 -0.87
N MET A 294 9.96 -19.75 -1.97
CA MET A 294 10.47 -19.96 -3.31
C MET A 294 10.89 -18.64 -3.94
N VAL A 295 12.12 -18.54 -4.45
CA VAL A 295 12.60 -17.36 -5.18
C VAL A 295 11.90 -17.27 -6.55
N VAL A 296 11.31 -16.11 -6.82
CA VAL A 296 10.60 -15.81 -8.08
C VAL A 296 11.44 -14.91 -8.97
N GLY A 297 11.92 -13.78 -8.45
CA GLY A 297 12.58 -12.76 -9.25
C GLY A 297 13.24 -11.68 -8.39
N LYS A 298 13.76 -10.65 -9.04
CA LYS A 298 14.35 -9.48 -8.39
C LYS A 298 13.75 -8.19 -8.94
N MET A 299 13.64 -7.20 -8.07
CA MET A 299 13.29 -5.83 -8.41
C MET A 299 14.45 -4.91 -8.10
N VAL A 300 14.77 -4.00 -9.01
CA VAL A 300 15.79 -2.96 -8.84
C VAL A 300 15.14 -1.61 -9.05
N LEU A 301 15.25 -0.71 -8.07
CA LEU A 301 14.86 0.70 -8.20
C LEU A 301 16.09 1.52 -8.56
N ASP A 302 16.03 2.20 -9.69
CA ASP A 302 17.20 2.81 -10.34
C ASP A 302 16.97 4.25 -10.81
N ARG A 303 15.76 4.80 -10.65
CA ARG A 303 15.45 6.17 -11.07
C ARG A 303 14.43 6.84 -10.14
N ASN A 304 14.80 8.04 -9.67
CA ASN A 304 13.90 8.91 -8.91
C ASN A 304 12.81 9.52 -9.82
N PRO A 305 11.63 9.88 -9.27
CA PRO A 305 10.65 10.67 -10.00
C PRO A 305 11.24 12.02 -10.41
N GLU A 306 10.87 12.50 -11.60
CA GLU A 306 11.20 13.85 -12.08
C GLU A 306 10.31 14.89 -11.40
N ASN A 307 9.04 14.55 -11.15
CA ASN A 307 8.10 15.38 -10.41
C ASN A 307 7.31 14.56 -9.39
N TYR A 308 7.53 14.84 -8.10
CA TYR A 308 6.86 14.13 -7.01
C TYR A 308 5.33 14.15 -7.14
N PHE A 309 4.73 15.30 -7.48
CA PHE A 309 3.28 15.40 -7.56
C PHE A 309 2.70 14.57 -8.72
N ALA A 310 3.25 14.72 -9.92
CA ALA A 310 2.76 14.05 -11.13
C ALA A 310 2.99 12.52 -11.11
N GLU A 311 4.00 12.05 -10.38
CA GLU A 311 4.38 10.64 -10.39
C GLU A 311 4.06 9.95 -9.06
N VAL A 312 4.51 10.48 -7.92
CA VAL A 312 4.31 9.85 -6.61
C VAL A 312 2.91 10.16 -6.07
N GLU A 313 2.52 11.43 -6.06
CA GLU A 313 1.23 11.82 -5.49
C GLU A 313 0.08 11.31 -6.37
N GLN A 314 0.17 11.44 -7.69
CA GLN A 314 -0.86 11.01 -8.63
C GLN A 314 -0.84 9.50 -8.98
N ALA A 315 0.15 8.73 -8.53
CA ALA A 315 0.13 7.27 -8.71
C ALA A 315 -1.09 6.63 -8.01
N ALA A 316 -1.79 5.77 -8.73
CA ALA A 316 -2.91 5.00 -8.26
C ALA A 316 -2.55 3.52 -8.29
N PHE A 317 -2.61 2.88 -7.13
CA PHE A 317 -2.41 1.44 -6.98
C PHE A 317 -3.75 0.79 -6.61
N CYS A 318 -4.01 -0.42 -7.07
CA CYS A 318 -5.25 -1.13 -6.77
C CYS A 318 -5.00 -2.64 -6.77
N PRO A 319 -5.25 -3.39 -5.68
CA PRO A 319 -5.10 -4.85 -5.70
C PRO A 319 -6.06 -5.52 -6.69
N ALA A 320 -7.10 -4.82 -7.17
CA ALA A 320 -7.98 -5.28 -8.26
C ALA A 320 -7.32 -5.23 -9.65
N SER A 321 -6.18 -4.56 -9.80
CA SER A 321 -5.38 -4.55 -11.03
C SER A 321 -4.58 -5.86 -11.11
N ILE A 322 -5.26 -6.91 -11.56
CA ILE A 322 -4.69 -8.24 -11.82
C ILE A 322 -4.53 -8.48 -13.32
N VAL A 323 -3.70 -9.47 -13.66
CA VAL A 323 -3.43 -9.94 -15.03
C VAL A 323 -3.73 -11.43 -15.13
N PRO A 324 -3.98 -12.00 -16.33
CA PRO A 324 -4.20 -13.42 -16.50
C PRO A 324 -3.15 -14.28 -15.77
N GLY A 325 -3.62 -15.29 -15.04
CA GLY A 325 -2.78 -16.16 -14.21
C GLY A 325 -2.56 -15.71 -12.77
N VAL A 326 -3.13 -14.56 -12.36
CA VAL A 326 -3.18 -14.08 -10.97
C VAL A 326 -4.62 -13.74 -10.62
N GLU A 327 -5.14 -14.30 -9.53
CA GLU A 327 -6.56 -14.21 -9.14
C GLU A 327 -6.74 -13.98 -7.64
N PHE A 328 -7.95 -13.59 -7.23
CA PHE A 328 -8.32 -13.40 -5.82
C PHE A 328 -8.67 -14.72 -5.15
N SER A 329 -8.20 -14.90 -3.91
CA SER A 329 -8.78 -15.89 -3.01
C SER A 329 -10.06 -15.37 -2.34
N ALA A 330 -10.71 -16.19 -1.51
CA ALA A 330 -11.86 -15.81 -0.71
C ALA A 330 -11.51 -15.05 0.59
N ASP A 331 -10.26 -14.59 0.75
CA ASP A 331 -9.84 -13.72 1.86
C ASP A 331 -10.76 -12.48 1.96
N LYS A 332 -11.49 -12.38 3.07
CA LYS A 332 -12.53 -11.36 3.28
C LYS A 332 -11.98 -9.93 3.27
N LEU A 333 -10.73 -9.74 3.68
CA LEU A 333 -10.08 -8.44 3.62
C LEU A 333 -9.72 -8.10 2.16
N LEU A 334 -9.14 -9.05 1.43
CA LEU A 334 -8.79 -8.86 0.02
C LEU A 334 -10.01 -8.53 -0.85
N GLN A 335 -11.13 -9.23 -0.61
CA GLN A 335 -12.38 -9.03 -1.35
C GLN A 335 -12.89 -7.59 -1.21
N GLY A 336 -12.98 -7.04 0.00
CA GLY A 336 -13.43 -5.65 0.17
C GLY A 336 -12.42 -4.61 -0.35
N ARG A 337 -11.11 -4.93 -0.29
CA ARG A 337 -10.07 -4.10 -0.90
C ARG A 337 -10.24 -3.99 -2.41
N SER A 338 -10.72 -5.02 -3.10
CA SER A 338 -10.89 -4.99 -4.57
C SER A 338 -11.80 -3.85 -5.06
N PHE A 339 -12.80 -3.46 -4.26
CA PHE A 339 -13.67 -2.32 -4.56
C PHE A 339 -13.02 -0.96 -4.24
N SER A 340 -12.50 -0.83 -3.02
CA SER A 340 -12.20 0.47 -2.40
C SER A 340 -11.18 1.32 -3.17
N TYR A 341 -10.15 0.70 -3.75
CA TYR A 341 -9.01 1.43 -4.31
C TYR A 341 -9.39 2.18 -5.59
N ALA A 342 -10.14 1.56 -6.50
CA ALA A 342 -10.60 2.23 -7.71
C ALA A 342 -11.64 3.30 -7.40
N ASP A 343 -12.53 3.05 -6.43
CA ASP A 343 -13.53 4.01 -5.98
C ASP A 343 -12.89 5.29 -5.44
N THR A 344 -11.95 5.17 -4.47
CA THR A 344 -11.30 6.35 -3.89
C THR A 344 -10.50 7.16 -4.93
N GLN A 345 -9.96 6.54 -5.98
CA GLN A 345 -9.30 7.29 -7.06
C GLN A 345 -10.27 8.16 -7.86
N ARG A 346 -11.51 7.72 -8.06
CA ARG A 346 -12.51 8.51 -8.80
C ARG A 346 -12.82 9.83 -8.08
N TYR A 347 -12.76 9.83 -6.75
CA TYR A 347 -12.84 11.06 -5.95
C TYR A 347 -11.52 11.84 -5.96
N ARG A 348 -10.39 11.17 -5.74
CA ARG A 348 -9.09 11.83 -5.55
C ARG A 348 -8.48 12.43 -6.83
N LEU A 349 -8.61 11.73 -7.95
CA LEU A 349 -7.95 12.02 -9.22
C LEU A 349 -8.92 12.19 -10.39
N GLY A 350 -10.21 11.91 -10.19
CA GLY A 350 -11.23 11.90 -11.24
C GLY A 350 -11.35 10.56 -11.96
N PRO A 351 -12.37 10.39 -12.81
CA PRO A 351 -12.70 9.09 -13.42
C PRO A 351 -11.68 8.62 -14.46
N ASN A 352 -10.93 9.54 -15.07
CA ASN A 352 -9.91 9.25 -16.09
C ASN A 352 -8.49 9.08 -15.52
N TYR A 353 -8.34 8.80 -14.21
CA TYR A 353 -7.04 8.72 -13.54
C TYR A 353 -6.04 7.74 -14.17
N LEU A 354 -6.53 6.71 -14.88
CA LEU A 354 -5.70 5.74 -15.62
C LEU A 354 -5.03 6.34 -16.87
N GLN A 355 -5.45 7.51 -17.32
CA GLN A 355 -4.84 8.20 -18.45
C GLN A 355 -3.64 9.07 -18.03
N LEU A 356 -3.50 9.36 -16.74
CA LEU A 356 -2.34 10.05 -16.19
C LEU A 356 -1.06 9.25 -16.51
N PRO A 357 0.05 9.91 -16.92
CA PRO A 357 1.23 9.23 -17.44
C PRO A 357 1.78 8.10 -16.55
N ILE A 358 1.78 8.29 -15.23
CA ILE A 358 2.28 7.29 -14.28
C ILE A 358 1.34 6.08 -14.11
N ASN A 359 0.04 6.25 -14.36
CA ASN A 359 -0.96 5.19 -14.20
C ASN A 359 -1.24 4.43 -15.49
N ARG A 360 -0.92 5.03 -16.63
CA ARG A 360 -1.22 4.49 -17.96
C ARG A 360 -0.54 3.14 -18.17
N ALA A 361 -1.31 2.15 -18.60
CA ALA A 361 -0.76 0.87 -19.03
C ALA A 361 0.18 1.06 -20.22
N LYS A 362 1.24 0.24 -20.27
CA LYS A 362 2.11 0.16 -21.46
C LYS A 362 1.51 -0.75 -22.54
N ALA A 363 0.70 -1.71 -22.12
CA ALA A 363 -0.16 -2.50 -23.00
C ALA A 363 -1.18 -1.61 -23.73
N PHE A 364 -1.63 -2.07 -24.90
CA PHE A 364 -2.64 -1.36 -25.68
C PHE A 364 -3.99 -1.37 -24.96
N VAL A 365 -4.62 -0.20 -24.84
CA VAL A 365 -5.93 -0.03 -24.20
C VAL A 365 -6.96 0.29 -25.28
N CYS A 366 -7.97 -0.56 -25.42
CA CYS A 366 -9.04 -0.39 -26.40
C CYS A 366 -10.36 -0.90 -25.82
N ASN A 367 -11.27 0.03 -25.53
CA ASN A 367 -12.59 -0.26 -24.96
C ASN A 367 -13.57 0.86 -25.33
N ASN A 368 -14.81 0.71 -24.87
CA ASN A 368 -15.93 1.60 -25.19
C ASN A 368 -16.22 2.67 -24.12
N GLN A 369 -15.36 2.85 -23.12
CA GLN A 369 -15.54 3.90 -22.10
C GLN A 369 -15.23 5.28 -22.70
N GLN A 370 -16.02 6.30 -22.36
CA GLN A 370 -15.95 7.63 -22.98
C GLN A 370 -16.09 8.76 -21.95
N ASN A 371 -15.69 9.97 -22.36
CA ASN A 371 -15.95 11.23 -21.65
C ASN A 371 -15.30 11.31 -20.24
N GLY A 372 -15.96 11.97 -19.30
CA GLY A 372 -15.44 12.27 -17.96
C GLY A 372 -14.53 13.52 -17.92
N PRO A 373 -14.39 14.18 -16.75
CA PRO A 373 -13.46 15.29 -16.58
C PRO A 373 -12.02 14.92 -16.98
N MET A 374 -11.30 15.90 -17.56
CA MET A 374 -9.90 15.77 -17.97
C MET A 374 -9.61 14.55 -18.86
N GLN A 375 -10.51 14.29 -19.82
CA GLN A 375 -10.34 13.26 -20.86
C GLN A 375 -9.18 13.62 -21.79
N LEU A 376 -8.11 12.80 -21.80
CA LEU A 376 -6.88 13.01 -22.57
C LEU A 376 -6.74 12.09 -23.79
N ASP A 377 -7.47 10.98 -23.81
CA ASP A 377 -7.41 9.98 -24.87
C ASP A 377 -8.83 9.58 -25.30
N PRO A 378 -9.59 10.51 -25.92
CA PRO A 378 -10.93 10.21 -26.38
C PRO A 378 -10.87 9.13 -27.46
N GLY A 379 -11.73 8.10 -27.34
CA GLY A 379 -11.92 7.13 -28.40
C GLY A 379 -12.31 7.83 -29.71
N LYS A 380 -11.95 7.23 -30.85
CA LYS A 380 -12.28 7.73 -32.19
C LYS A 380 -13.42 6.90 -32.78
N GLY A 381 -14.02 7.41 -33.85
CA GLY A 381 -15.04 6.67 -34.61
C GLY A 381 -16.46 6.97 -34.13
N THR A 382 -17.40 6.16 -34.61
CA THR A 382 -18.84 6.32 -34.32
C THR A 382 -19.38 5.27 -33.34
N VAL A 383 -18.54 4.31 -32.94
CA VAL A 383 -18.92 3.19 -32.07
C VAL A 383 -18.33 3.39 -30.67
N ASN A 384 -19.19 3.31 -29.66
CA ASN A 384 -18.83 3.33 -28.25
C ASN A 384 -19.67 2.33 -27.43
N PHE A 385 -20.08 1.24 -28.08
CA PHE A 385 -20.90 0.17 -27.50
C PHE A 385 -20.58 -1.17 -28.18
N GLU A 386 -20.97 -2.26 -27.54
CA GLU A 386 -20.83 -3.64 -28.03
C GLU A 386 -22.09 -4.44 -27.59
N PRO A 387 -22.63 -5.36 -28.42
CA PRO A 387 -22.19 -5.69 -29.78
C PRO A 387 -22.56 -4.61 -30.82
N SER A 388 -21.77 -4.51 -31.89
CA SER A 388 -22.00 -3.61 -33.02
C SER A 388 -21.61 -4.26 -34.36
N THR A 389 -22.32 -3.95 -35.44
CA THR A 389 -21.94 -4.33 -36.81
C THR A 389 -21.09 -3.27 -37.51
N LEU A 390 -21.05 -2.05 -36.95
CA LEU A 390 -20.21 -0.95 -37.42
C LEU A 390 -18.75 -1.24 -37.03
N GLU A 391 -17.79 -0.67 -37.77
CA GLU A 391 -16.34 -0.82 -37.52
C GLU A 391 -15.91 -2.31 -37.34
N SER A 392 -16.54 -3.22 -38.09
CA SER A 392 -16.31 -4.67 -38.00
C SER A 392 -16.56 -5.29 -36.61
N GLY A 393 -17.33 -4.60 -35.78
CA GLY A 393 -17.65 -4.98 -34.39
C GLY A 393 -16.48 -4.85 -33.42
N ALA A 394 -15.49 -4.00 -33.72
CA ALA A 394 -14.40 -3.70 -32.80
C ALA A 394 -14.82 -2.65 -31.72
N PRO A 395 -14.18 -2.65 -30.53
CA PRO A 395 -13.32 -3.72 -30.01
C PRO A 395 -14.08 -5.02 -29.71
N LYS A 396 -13.41 -6.16 -29.89
CA LYS A 396 -13.99 -7.50 -29.68
C LYS A 396 -13.49 -8.12 -28.38
N GLU A 397 -14.26 -9.06 -27.85
CA GLU A 397 -13.84 -9.93 -26.76
C GLU A 397 -12.56 -10.71 -27.14
N ALA A 398 -11.64 -10.83 -26.20
CA ALA A 398 -10.46 -11.69 -26.35
C ALA A 398 -10.85 -13.17 -26.16
N PRO A 399 -10.07 -14.13 -26.70
CA PRO A 399 -10.27 -15.54 -26.41
C PRO A 399 -10.20 -15.86 -24.91
N ASP A 400 -10.94 -16.88 -24.47
CA ASP A 400 -10.90 -17.36 -23.09
C ASP A 400 -9.48 -17.81 -22.70
N VAL A 401 -9.09 -17.55 -21.46
CA VAL A 401 -7.80 -17.93 -20.88
C VAL A 401 -8.03 -18.84 -19.68
N PRO A 402 -7.09 -19.76 -19.36
CA PRO A 402 -7.19 -20.55 -18.14
C PRO A 402 -7.34 -19.67 -16.90
N ALA A 403 -8.39 -19.92 -16.13
CA ALA A 403 -8.73 -19.18 -14.92
C ALA A 403 -9.17 -20.17 -13.83
N PHE A 404 -9.05 -19.77 -12.57
CA PHE A 404 -9.48 -20.54 -11.44
C PHE A 404 -11.01 -20.67 -11.46
N ARG A 405 -11.48 -21.91 -11.48
CA ARG A 405 -12.91 -22.23 -11.44
C ARG A 405 -13.19 -22.99 -10.15
N GLN A 406 -13.86 -22.33 -9.22
CA GLN A 406 -14.28 -22.93 -7.96
C GLN A 406 -15.79 -23.12 -7.93
N ARG A 407 -16.23 -24.32 -7.53
CA ARG A 407 -17.62 -24.52 -7.12
C ARG A 407 -17.77 -24.02 -5.68
N LEU A 408 -18.69 -23.09 -5.47
CA LEU A 408 -19.05 -22.60 -4.14
C LEU A 408 -20.33 -23.30 -3.67
N ASP A 409 -20.39 -23.62 -2.38
CA ASP A 409 -21.54 -24.20 -1.68
C ASP A 409 -21.64 -23.55 -0.30
N GLY A 410 -22.84 -23.12 0.10
CA GLY A 410 -23.07 -22.49 1.41
C GLY A 410 -24.25 -21.54 1.46
N GLU A 411 -24.57 -21.08 2.67
CA GLU A 411 -25.59 -20.07 2.93
C GLU A 411 -25.03 -18.65 2.76
N VAL A 412 -25.82 -17.75 2.16
CA VAL A 412 -25.50 -16.32 2.13
C VAL A 412 -25.69 -15.74 3.53
N THR A 413 -24.60 -15.43 4.23
CA THR A 413 -24.63 -15.00 5.63
C THR A 413 -23.49 -14.05 6.01
N ARG A 414 -23.59 -13.43 7.19
CA ARG A 414 -22.49 -12.68 7.84
C ARG A 414 -22.01 -13.48 9.04
N ARG A 415 -20.81 -14.05 8.95
CA ARG A 415 -20.25 -14.91 10.00
C ARG A 415 -18.74 -14.71 10.15
N GLU A 416 -18.28 -14.79 11.39
CA GLU A 416 -16.86 -14.95 11.70
C GLU A 416 -16.34 -16.30 11.18
N ILE A 417 -15.04 -16.38 10.88
CA ILE A 417 -14.40 -17.66 10.53
C ILE A 417 -14.37 -18.58 11.76
N SER A 418 -14.36 -19.91 11.56
CA SER A 418 -14.36 -20.87 12.67
C SER A 418 -12.99 -21.00 13.35
N LEU A 419 -11.90 -20.91 12.59
CA LEU A 419 -10.52 -21.03 13.07
C LEU A 419 -9.91 -19.65 13.36
N THR A 420 -10.48 -18.93 14.33
CA THR A 420 -10.03 -17.57 14.67
C THR A 420 -8.60 -17.56 15.22
N ASN A 421 -8.30 -18.40 16.20
CA ASN A 421 -6.98 -18.56 16.82
C ASN A 421 -6.21 -17.23 16.98
N ASP A 422 -6.78 -16.31 17.75
CA ASP A 422 -6.32 -14.91 17.82
C ASP A 422 -4.92 -14.73 18.45
N PHE A 423 -4.45 -15.73 19.21
CA PHE A 423 -3.38 -15.53 20.19
C PHE A 423 -2.12 -16.37 19.93
N GLU A 424 -2.22 -17.53 19.29
CA GLU A 424 -1.11 -18.48 19.18
C GLU A 424 0.10 -17.86 18.45
N GLN A 425 -0.10 -17.32 17.24
CA GLN A 425 0.99 -16.72 16.46
C GLN A 425 1.58 -15.45 17.10
N ALA A 426 0.78 -14.70 17.87
CA ALA A 426 1.29 -13.58 18.65
C ALA A 426 2.28 -14.05 19.73
N GLY A 427 1.93 -15.12 20.45
CA GLY A 427 2.79 -15.75 21.45
C GLY A 427 4.05 -16.35 20.83
N GLU A 428 3.91 -17.07 19.71
CA GLU A 428 5.05 -17.62 18.95
C GLU A 428 6.00 -16.49 18.55
N ARG A 429 5.48 -15.41 17.97
CA ARG A 429 6.30 -14.26 17.58
C ARG A 429 7.03 -13.67 18.78
N TYR A 430 6.36 -13.44 19.91
CA TYR A 430 7.01 -12.93 21.13
C TYR A 430 8.17 -13.83 21.58
N ARG A 431 8.02 -15.17 21.51
CA ARG A 431 9.06 -16.12 21.87
C ARG A 431 10.25 -16.17 20.90
N THR A 432 10.05 -15.80 19.64
CA THR A 432 11.15 -15.71 18.64
C THR A 432 12.04 -14.48 18.82
N LEU A 433 11.56 -13.44 19.51
CA LEU A 433 12.32 -12.23 19.72
C LEU A 433 13.46 -12.46 20.71
N ASP A 434 14.62 -11.84 20.44
CA ASP A 434 15.72 -11.85 21.39
C ASP A 434 15.37 -11.04 22.66
N LYS A 435 16.32 -10.93 23.59
CA LYS A 435 16.06 -10.20 24.84
C LYS A 435 15.80 -8.71 24.58
N VAL A 436 16.60 -8.07 23.72
CA VAL A 436 16.53 -6.62 23.47
C VAL A 436 15.21 -6.29 22.76
N ASP A 437 14.87 -7.05 21.72
CA ASP A 437 13.63 -6.88 20.98
C ASP A 437 12.39 -7.10 21.87
N ARG A 438 12.43 -8.08 22.79
CA ARG A 438 11.34 -8.27 23.78
C ARG A 438 11.25 -7.12 24.76
N ASP A 439 12.38 -6.56 25.19
CA ASP A 439 12.42 -5.42 26.10
C ASP A 439 11.83 -4.18 25.42
N HIS A 440 12.22 -3.90 24.17
CA HIS A 440 11.66 -2.81 23.37
C HIS A 440 10.17 -3.01 23.10
N LEU A 441 9.72 -4.21 22.70
CA LEU A 441 8.30 -4.49 22.48
C LEU A 441 7.46 -4.18 23.72
N VAL A 442 7.89 -4.64 24.90
CA VAL A 442 7.18 -4.37 26.17
C VAL A 442 7.19 -2.88 26.48
N ASP A 443 8.35 -2.21 26.42
CA ASP A 443 8.48 -0.78 26.71
C ASP A 443 7.64 0.09 25.77
N ASN A 444 7.63 -0.23 24.48
CA ASN A 444 6.82 0.45 23.46
C ASN A 444 5.31 0.32 23.75
N ILE A 445 4.85 -0.88 24.12
CA ILE A 445 3.44 -1.10 24.49
C ILE A 445 3.12 -0.32 25.77
N VAL A 446 3.94 -0.41 26.81
CA VAL A 446 3.73 0.28 28.09
C VAL A 446 3.65 1.80 27.90
N ASP A 447 4.53 2.39 27.10
CA ASP A 447 4.53 3.83 26.82
C ASP A 447 3.24 4.30 26.13
N SER A 448 2.72 3.52 25.19
CA SER A 448 1.52 3.89 24.44
C SER A 448 0.24 3.54 25.19
N LEU A 449 0.13 2.32 25.72
CA LEU A 449 -1.03 1.80 26.45
C LEU A 449 -1.19 2.48 27.80
N GLY A 450 -0.10 2.88 28.47
CA GLY A 450 -0.13 3.59 29.76
C GLY A 450 -0.83 4.95 29.69
N LYS A 451 -1.03 5.50 28.49
CA LYS A 451 -1.80 6.74 28.25
C LYS A 451 -3.31 6.48 28.09
N ALA A 452 -3.75 5.23 27.93
CA ALA A 452 -5.16 4.85 27.79
C ALA A 452 -5.85 4.70 29.16
N ASN A 453 -7.19 4.65 29.17
CA ASN A 453 -7.96 4.38 30.40
C ASN A 453 -7.62 3.02 31.02
N LYS A 454 -7.64 2.91 32.36
CA LYS A 454 -7.25 1.69 33.09
C LYS A 454 -7.99 0.42 32.67
N GLU A 455 -9.29 0.50 32.37
CA GLU A 455 -10.06 -0.66 31.93
C GLU A 455 -9.58 -1.21 30.57
N ILE A 456 -9.19 -0.31 29.66
CA ILE A 456 -8.60 -0.66 28.37
C ILE A 456 -7.24 -1.34 28.59
N GLN A 457 -6.42 -0.78 29.49
CA GLN A 457 -5.12 -1.35 29.85
C GLN A 457 -5.27 -2.79 30.37
N GLN A 458 -6.18 -3.02 31.31
CA GLN A 458 -6.47 -4.35 31.87
C GLN A 458 -6.95 -5.34 30.80
N ARG A 459 -7.86 -4.90 29.90
CA ARG A 459 -8.36 -5.74 28.81
C ARG A 459 -7.24 -6.12 27.84
N MET A 460 -6.37 -5.19 27.49
CA MET A 460 -5.25 -5.48 26.60
C MET A 460 -4.23 -6.43 27.26
N VAL A 461 -3.90 -6.23 28.53
CA VAL A 461 -3.05 -7.16 29.29
C VAL A 461 -3.63 -8.58 29.30
N ALA A 462 -4.96 -8.73 29.43
CA ALA A 462 -5.61 -10.03 29.35
C ALA A 462 -5.42 -10.69 27.97
N ASN A 463 -5.55 -9.94 26.87
CA ASN A 463 -5.27 -10.45 25.52
C ASN A 463 -3.80 -10.87 25.34
N LEU A 464 -2.86 -10.05 25.81
CA LEU A 464 -1.42 -10.38 25.76
C LEU A 464 -1.08 -11.61 26.60
N THR A 465 -1.74 -11.79 27.75
CA THR A 465 -1.56 -12.97 28.61
C THR A 465 -2.05 -14.25 27.94
N LYS A 466 -3.14 -14.19 27.15
CA LYS A 466 -3.63 -15.31 26.34
C LYS A 466 -2.65 -15.69 25.22
N ALA A 467 -1.92 -14.72 24.66
CA ALA A 467 -0.86 -14.98 23.69
C ALA A 467 0.38 -15.60 24.35
N ASP A 468 0.86 -15.00 25.43
CA ASP A 468 1.97 -15.53 26.22
C ASP A 468 1.94 -14.97 27.66
N ALA A 469 2.00 -15.85 28.67
CA ALA A 469 1.87 -15.45 30.06
C ALA A 469 2.99 -14.51 30.52
N GLN A 470 4.21 -14.67 30.01
CA GLN A 470 5.32 -13.77 30.32
C GLN A 470 5.12 -12.42 29.65
N PHE A 471 4.63 -12.40 28.40
CA PHE A 471 4.35 -11.16 27.68
C PHE A 471 3.32 -10.30 28.42
N GLY A 472 2.17 -10.89 28.78
CA GLY A 472 1.14 -10.21 29.56
C GLY A 472 1.62 -9.71 30.92
N LYS A 473 2.36 -10.57 31.66
CA LYS A 473 2.92 -10.21 32.97
C LYS A 473 3.85 -9.00 32.89
N ARG A 474 4.77 -8.97 31.93
CA ARG A 474 5.75 -7.89 31.81
C ARG A 474 5.10 -6.55 31.46
N VAL A 475 4.07 -6.56 30.61
CA VAL A 475 3.30 -5.35 30.29
C VAL A 475 2.50 -4.89 31.52
N ALA A 476 1.87 -5.81 32.27
CA ALA A 476 1.18 -5.48 33.51
C ALA A 476 2.11 -4.83 34.55
N GLU A 477 3.30 -5.39 34.76
CA GLU A 477 4.32 -4.84 35.65
C GLU A 477 4.75 -3.42 35.23
N GLY A 478 4.97 -3.19 33.93
CA GLY A 478 5.30 -1.87 33.40
C GLY A 478 4.18 -0.83 33.58
N LEU A 479 2.92 -1.26 33.50
CA LEU A 479 1.73 -0.43 33.71
C LEU A 479 1.35 -0.26 35.18
N LYS A 480 1.96 -1.04 36.10
CA LYS A 480 1.63 -1.09 37.53
C LYS A 480 0.17 -1.55 37.78
N LEU A 481 -0.25 -2.61 37.08
CA LEU A 481 -1.57 -3.22 37.18
C LEU A 481 -1.62 -4.49 38.03
#